data_AF-A0A916K5I5-F1
#
_entry.id   AF-A0A916K5I5-F1
#
_cell.length_a   1.000
_cell.length_b   1.000
_cell.length_c   1.000
_cell.angle_alpha   90.00
_cell.angle_beta   90.00
_cell.angle_gamma   90.00
#
_symmetry.space_group_name_H-M   'P 1'
#
loop_
_entity.id
_entity.type
_entity.pdbx_description
1 polymer ?
#
loop_
_entity_poly.entity_id
_entity_poly.type
_entity_poly.pdbx_seq_one_letter_code
_entity_poly.pdbx_strand_id
1 'polypeptide(L)'
;MKKQNKMAVALMAGAMMMSSGLHVFAADAPVPTDVRTDAQAAAELGVLQGDGSGVTPAYLAKPTTRIQAAILFLRMKGLEQTALAYKGADNFADAGTVGDGNKAVMSYLKANPNLGWNGTGDGKFDPLSGITAQQYYKVLLETLGYKQDTDFTYNDVITYAKNRGLSQISGAGALRNGHIATAALEALKAKVNGGSKTLADTLAEQKVIDGSKLALGSYARIQIVKDETLGSYLTDETGKTLYYFTKDSTDMSTCKDQCVANWPIYYADHILVSGELNGADFKTIVREDGKKQTSYKGMPLYYYAKDEKSGDVKGQGLNNVWYVANFSPVSVSPQEKLGHILVDANGKTLYLFTKDGMDKSACYGMCETNWPVFYTDHIASGTGVKSEDFGTIVREDGTKQTTYQGMPLYYFAKDEKAGDVKGQGVNDVWYVIDPTASGKQAEQPKASGGKAYAMDIAGFAFAQPEITIEAGSSITFTNKDAVKHNVVSDATTDGKPLFETPLLGKGETFTLTFAQPGEYTYYCAPHKSMMKGKIIVK
;
A
#
# COMPACT_ATOMS: atom_id res chain seq x y z
N MET A 1 -86.42 10.74 -35.00
CA MET A 1 -85.47 10.10 -35.93
C MET A 1 -84.09 10.68 -35.72
N LYS A 2 -83.10 9.82 -35.46
CA LYS A 2 -81.66 9.97 -35.78
C LYS A 2 -80.89 11.06 -35.01
N LYS A 3 -79.63 10.92 -34.60
CA LYS A 3 -78.60 9.87 -34.66
C LYS A 3 -77.40 10.42 -33.85
N GLN A 4 -76.80 9.60 -32.98
CA GLN A 4 -75.42 9.06 -33.07
C GLN A 4 -74.27 9.89 -32.46
N ASN A 5 -73.67 9.29 -31.42
CA ASN A 5 -72.25 8.93 -31.28
C ASN A 5 -71.20 9.77 -32.03
N LYS A 6 -70.15 10.18 -31.30
CA LYS A 6 -68.84 9.52 -31.41
C LYS A 6 -67.92 9.84 -30.23
N MET A 7 -67.21 8.78 -29.83
CA MET A 7 -66.15 8.69 -28.82
C MET A 7 -65.04 9.73 -29.03
N ALA A 8 -64.51 10.25 -27.92
CA ALA A 8 -63.13 10.73 -27.83
C ALA A 8 -62.44 9.97 -26.70
N VAL A 9 -61.31 9.38 -27.06
CA VAL A 9 -60.47 8.46 -26.30
C VAL A 9 -59.83 9.19 -25.11
N ALA A 10 -60.01 8.63 -23.91
CA ALA A 10 -59.23 9.01 -22.73
C ALA A 10 -57.86 8.30 -22.80
N LEU A 11 -56.80 9.07 -23.08
CA LEU A 11 -55.43 8.64 -22.87
C LEU A 11 -55.07 8.84 -21.39
N MET A 12 -55.02 7.73 -20.64
CA MET A 12 -54.36 7.70 -19.34
C MET A 12 -52.85 7.89 -19.54
N ALA A 13 -52.33 9.06 -19.16
CA ALA A 13 -50.92 9.21 -18.85
C ALA A 13 -50.74 8.79 -17.38
N GLY A 14 -50.23 7.58 -17.16
CA GLY A 14 -49.76 7.15 -15.85
C GLY A 14 -48.52 7.95 -15.47
N ALA A 15 -48.62 8.72 -14.38
CA ALA A 15 -47.47 9.37 -13.76
C ALA A 15 -46.59 8.30 -13.10
N MET A 16 -45.54 7.88 -13.81
CA MET A 16 -44.41 7.18 -13.19
C MET A 16 -43.64 8.19 -12.35
N MET A 17 -43.80 8.12 -11.02
CA MET A 17 -42.88 8.78 -10.09
C MET A 17 -41.51 8.11 -10.23
N MET A 18 -40.61 8.72 -11.00
CA MET A 18 -39.19 8.40 -10.92
C MET A 18 -38.67 8.99 -9.60
N SER A 19 -38.54 8.15 -8.57
CA SER A 19 -37.74 8.46 -7.40
C SER A 19 -36.28 8.57 -7.83
N SER A 20 -35.87 9.78 -8.17
CA SER A 20 -34.47 10.15 -8.33
C SER A 20 -33.85 10.14 -6.93
N GLY A 21 -33.36 8.97 -6.52
CA GLY A 21 -32.48 8.84 -5.38
C GLY A 21 -31.18 9.58 -5.68
N LEU A 22 -31.14 10.87 -5.32
CA LEU A 22 -29.89 11.62 -5.20
C LEU A 22 -28.99 10.81 -4.26
N HIS A 23 -27.95 10.22 -4.82
CA HIS A 23 -26.87 9.64 -4.05
C HIS A 23 -26.17 10.82 -3.39
N VAL A 24 -26.49 11.09 -2.13
CA VAL A 24 -25.70 11.97 -1.30
C VAL A 24 -24.40 11.22 -1.06
N PHE A 25 -23.37 11.55 -1.84
CA PHE A 25 -22.01 11.17 -1.50
C PHE A 25 -21.76 11.72 -0.09
N ALA A 26 -21.48 10.83 0.86
CA ALA A 26 -20.94 11.24 2.14
C ALA A 26 -19.67 12.04 1.83
N ALA A 27 -19.67 13.33 2.17
CA ALA A 27 -18.44 14.09 2.20
C ALA A 27 -17.55 13.44 3.26
N ASP A 28 -16.26 13.25 2.96
CA ASP A 28 -15.26 12.81 3.94
C ASP A 28 -15.46 13.61 5.23
N ALA A 29 -15.52 12.90 6.37
CA ALA A 29 -15.69 13.55 7.65
C ALA A 29 -14.62 14.64 7.82
N PRO A 30 -15.00 15.88 8.23
CA PRO A 30 -14.02 16.94 8.39
C PRO A 30 -12.98 16.55 9.42
N VAL A 31 -11.69 16.71 9.07
CA VAL A 31 -10.57 16.50 10.00
C VAL A 31 -10.82 17.36 11.25
N PRO A 32 -10.77 16.79 12.46
CA PRO A 32 -10.94 17.57 13.68
C PRO A 32 -9.93 18.71 13.72
N THR A 33 -10.35 19.88 14.21
CA THR A 33 -9.50 21.08 14.30
C THR A 33 -8.21 20.87 15.10
N ASP A 34 -8.21 19.86 15.95
CA ASP A 34 -7.13 19.54 16.88
C ASP A 34 -6.12 18.54 16.30
N VAL A 35 -6.38 18.00 15.10
CA VAL A 35 -5.49 17.06 14.41
C VAL A 35 -4.92 17.74 13.18
N ARG A 36 -3.59 17.73 13.07
CA ARG A 36 -2.85 18.32 11.98
C ARG A 36 -1.98 17.26 11.33
N THR A 37 -1.91 17.26 10.00
CA THR A 37 -0.98 16.41 9.25
C THR A 37 0.32 17.16 8.95
N ASP A 38 1.41 16.42 8.74
CA ASP A 38 2.70 17.01 8.35
C ASP A 38 2.59 17.80 7.04
N ALA A 39 1.74 17.34 6.11
CA ALA A 39 1.47 18.03 4.86
C ALA A 39 0.78 19.39 5.05
N GLN A 40 -0.22 19.45 5.95
CA GLN A 40 -0.88 20.72 6.28
C GLN A 40 0.10 21.69 6.96
N ALA A 41 0.90 21.20 7.91
CA ALA A 41 1.92 22.01 8.55
C ALA A 41 2.96 22.54 7.53
N ALA A 42 3.45 21.68 6.63
CA ALA A 42 4.37 22.07 5.57
C ALA A 42 3.74 23.10 4.60
N ALA A 43 2.44 23.01 4.36
CA ALA A 43 1.72 23.95 3.51
C ALA A 43 1.56 25.33 4.14
N GLU A 44 1.22 25.40 5.43
CA GLU A 44 1.12 26.65 6.19
C GLU A 44 2.46 27.41 6.25
N LEU A 45 3.56 26.66 6.24
CA LEU A 45 4.93 27.20 6.18
C LEU A 45 5.38 27.58 4.77
N GLY A 46 4.56 27.32 3.76
CA GLY A 46 4.91 27.58 2.36
C GLY A 46 5.97 26.62 1.79
N VAL A 47 6.37 25.59 2.55
CA VAL A 47 7.28 24.54 2.06
C VAL A 47 6.60 23.68 1.00
N LEU A 48 5.32 23.37 1.21
CA LEU A 48 4.50 22.60 0.29
C LEU A 48 3.39 23.48 -0.31
N GLN A 49 3.45 23.76 -1.60
CA GLN A 49 2.48 24.66 -2.24
C GLN A 49 1.35 23.91 -2.95
N GLY A 50 1.51 22.62 -3.22
CA GLY A 50 0.54 21.84 -3.98
C GLY A 50 0.68 22.03 -5.48
N ASP A 51 -0.38 21.72 -6.22
CA ASP A 51 -0.53 22.07 -7.62
C ASP A 51 -1.55 23.24 -7.77
N GLY A 52 -2.06 23.49 -8.98
CA GLY A 52 -3.07 24.54 -9.21
C GLY A 52 -4.33 24.42 -8.35
N SER A 53 -4.55 23.26 -7.72
CA SER A 53 -5.66 23.00 -6.78
C SER A 53 -5.21 22.98 -5.31
N GLY A 54 -3.98 23.37 -5.01
CA GLY A 54 -3.39 23.37 -3.67
C GLY A 54 -2.90 22.00 -3.22
N VAL A 55 -2.73 21.84 -1.90
CA VAL A 55 -2.24 20.59 -1.28
C VAL A 55 -3.42 19.65 -1.05
N THR A 56 -3.77 18.89 -2.09
CA THR A 56 -4.86 17.90 -2.06
C THR A 56 -4.35 16.49 -1.74
N PRO A 57 -5.20 15.55 -1.31
CA PRO A 57 -4.83 14.13 -1.20
C PRO A 57 -4.23 13.57 -2.50
N ALA A 58 -4.80 13.94 -3.65
CA ALA A 58 -4.27 13.54 -4.97
C ALA A 58 -2.89 14.13 -5.27
N TYR A 59 -2.60 15.35 -4.80
CA TYR A 59 -1.25 15.92 -4.90
C TYR A 59 -0.25 15.18 -4.00
N LEU A 60 -0.63 14.88 -2.76
CA LEU A 60 0.22 14.19 -1.78
C LEU A 60 0.57 12.77 -2.22
N ALA A 61 -0.33 12.14 -2.98
CA ALA A 61 -0.19 10.82 -3.58
C ALA A 61 0.84 10.72 -4.71
N LYS A 62 1.18 11.84 -5.37
CA LYS A 62 2.04 11.83 -6.56
C LYS A 62 3.46 11.34 -6.19
N PRO A 63 4.05 10.41 -6.97
CA PRO A 63 5.45 10.04 -6.84
C PRO A 63 6.35 11.27 -6.95
N THR A 64 7.38 11.34 -6.12
CA THR A 64 8.32 12.46 -6.13
C THR A 64 9.62 12.08 -6.82
N THR A 65 9.95 12.83 -7.87
CA THR A 65 11.24 12.72 -8.54
C THR A 65 12.34 13.42 -7.73
N ARG A 66 13.60 13.08 -8.00
CA ARG A 66 14.77 13.66 -7.33
C ARG A 66 14.86 15.17 -7.52
N ILE A 67 14.56 15.69 -8.73
CA ILE A 67 14.54 17.14 -8.95
C ILE A 67 13.40 17.82 -8.20
N GLN A 68 12.22 17.19 -8.14
CA GLN A 68 11.09 17.74 -7.41
C GLN A 68 11.38 17.81 -5.90
N ALA A 69 12.00 16.79 -5.32
CA ALA A 69 12.43 16.80 -3.93
C ALA A 69 13.47 17.90 -3.66
N ALA A 70 14.40 18.14 -4.59
CA ALA A 70 15.37 19.22 -4.48
C ALA A 70 14.74 20.62 -4.54
N ILE A 71 13.71 20.82 -5.37
CA ILE A 71 12.95 22.07 -5.41
C ILE A 71 12.20 22.31 -4.09
N LEU A 72 11.51 21.31 -3.57
CA LEU A 72 10.81 21.40 -2.27
C LEU A 72 11.80 21.70 -1.12
N PHE A 73 12.97 21.07 -1.15
CA PHE A 73 14.06 21.35 -0.24
C PHE A 73 14.56 22.81 -0.34
N LEU A 74 14.81 23.30 -1.55
CA LEU A 74 15.26 24.68 -1.76
C LEU A 74 14.20 25.67 -1.29
N ARG A 75 12.91 25.36 -1.49
CA ARG A 75 11.81 26.17 -0.98
C ARG A 75 11.80 26.25 0.55
N MET A 76 11.98 25.12 1.24
CA MET A 76 12.16 25.08 2.70
C MET A 76 13.31 25.99 3.16
N LYS A 77 14.37 26.11 2.36
CA LYS A 77 15.52 26.97 2.63
C LYS A 77 15.39 28.41 2.10
N GLY A 78 14.27 28.78 1.47
CA GLY A 78 14.08 30.10 0.86
C GLY A 78 14.93 30.36 -0.39
N LEU A 79 15.47 29.31 -1.01
CA LEU A 79 16.42 29.38 -2.12
C LEU A 79 15.80 29.06 -3.49
N GLU A 80 14.53 28.64 -3.55
CA GLU A 80 13.88 28.21 -4.80
C GLU A 80 13.97 29.26 -5.90
N GLN A 81 13.56 30.51 -5.61
CA GLN A 81 13.58 31.59 -6.62
C GLN A 81 15.00 31.94 -7.06
N THR A 82 15.97 31.86 -6.15
CA THR A 82 17.38 32.06 -6.48
C THR A 82 17.88 30.98 -7.42
N ALA A 83 17.52 29.73 -7.18
CA ALA A 83 17.89 28.60 -8.02
C ALA A 83 17.22 28.65 -9.40
N LEU A 84 15.93 29.01 -9.47
CA LEU A 84 15.19 29.17 -10.73
C LEU A 84 15.76 30.30 -11.59
N ALA A 85 16.25 31.37 -10.97
CA ALA A 85 16.86 32.50 -11.66
C ALA A 85 18.33 32.27 -12.06
N TYR A 86 18.96 31.19 -11.59
CA TYR A 86 20.39 30.95 -11.78
C TYR A 86 20.78 30.78 -13.26
N LYS A 87 21.91 31.38 -13.66
CA LYS A 87 22.39 31.43 -15.06
C LYS A 87 23.76 30.77 -15.25
N GLY A 88 24.13 29.83 -14.38
CA GLY A 88 25.38 29.08 -14.52
C GLY A 88 25.45 28.25 -15.79
N ALA A 89 26.64 28.17 -16.38
CA ALA A 89 26.90 27.37 -17.58
C ALA A 89 27.26 25.91 -17.27
N ASP A 90 27.85 25.64 -16.09
CA ASP A 90 28.20 24.28 -15.68
C ASP A 90 26.95 23.52 -15.16
N ASN A 91 26.79 22.27 -15.58
CA ASN A 91 25.64 21.44 -15.21
C ASN A 91 25.99 19.95 -15.18
N PHE A 92 25.07 19.12 -14.68
CA PHE A 92 25.19 17.67 -14.74
C PHE A 92 25.03 17.16 -16.18
N ALA A 93 25.63 16.01 -16.47
CA ALA A 93 25.68 15.42 -17.81
C ALA A 93 24.28 15.12 -18.39
N ASP A 94 23.29 14.91 -17.54
CA ASP A 94 21.91 14.59 -17.85
C ASP A 94 20.96 15.80 -17.77
N ALA A 95 21.47 17.03 -17.65
CA ALA A 95 20.66 18.24 -17.63
C ALA A 95 19.81 18.44 -18.91
N GLY A 96 20.22 17.83 -20.03
CA GLY A 96 19.44 17.83 -21.28
C GLY A 96 18.08 17.10 -21.18
N THR A 97 17.86 16.32 -20.13
CA THR A 97 16.62 15.53 -19.94
C THR A 97 15.45 16.32 -19.36
N VAL A 98 15.67 17.57 -18.92
CA VAL A 98 14.66 18.40 -18.24
C VAL A 98 14.48 19.76 -18.90
N GLY A 99 13.38 20.46 -18.58
CA GLY A 99 13.13 21.83 -19.02
C GLY A 99 14.06 22.87 -18.37
N ASP A 100 14.11 24.07 -18.92
CA ASP A 100 15.11 25.09 -18.57
C ASP A 100 15.06 25.54 -17.10
N GLY A 101 13.86 25.58 -16.48
CA GLY A 101 13.74 25.87 -15.06
C GLY A 101 14.45 24.83 -14.18
N ASN A 102 14.27 23.54 -14.49
CA ASN A 102 14.93 22.46 -13.78
C ASN A 102 16.44 22.41 -14.08
N LYS A 103 16.86 22.77 -15.30
CA LYS A 103 18.30 22.94 -15.61
C LYS A 103 18.94 24.02 -14.75
N ALA A 104 18.26 25.15 -14.56
CA ALA A 104 18.74 26.24 -13.71
C ALA A 104 18.91 25.78 -12.25
N VAL A 105 17.89 25.08 -11.72
CA VAL A 105 17.95 24.49 -10.38
C VAL A 105 19.11 23.50 -10.24
N MET A 106 19.28 22.58 -11.19
CA MET A 106 20.39 21.63 -11.20
C MET A 106 21.75 22.32 -11.24
N SER A 107 21.91 23.33 -12.11
CA SER A 107 23.15 24.10 -12.19
C SER A 107 23.44 24.85 -10.88
N TYR A 108 22.40 25.40 -10.23
CA TYR A 108 22.53 26.04 -8.92
C TYR A 108 22.98 25.05 -7.85
N LEU A 109 22.38 23.85 -7.79
CA LEU A 109 22.78 22.81 -6.85
C LEU A 109 24.23 22.35 -7.09
N LYS A 110 24.64 22.19 -8.35
CA LYS A 110 26.02 21.84 -8.71
C LYS A 110 27.03 22.90 -8.26
N ALA A 111 26.69 24.18 -8.40
CA ALA A 111 27.51 25.29 -7.93
C ALA A 111 27.53 25.45 -6.39
N ASN A 112 26.60 24.80 -5.68
CA ASN A 112 26.44 24.89 -4.23
C ASN A 112 26.47 23.50 -3.57
N PRO A 113 27.59 22.75 -3.65
CA PRO A 113 27.68 21.36 -3.17
C PRO A 113 27.41 21.23 -1.66
N ASN A 114 27.58 22.31 -0.89
CA ASN A 114 27.27 22.36 0.54
C ASN A 114 25.79 22.17 0.87
N LEU A 115 24.90 22.27 -0.13
CA LEU A 115 23.47 21.95 0.01
C LEU A 115 23.20 20.44 0.03
N GLY A 116 24.21 19.61 -0.25
CA GLY A 116 24.16 18.16 -0.10
C GLY A 116 23.57 17.38 -1.29
N TRP A 117 23.05 18.10 -2.29
CA TRP A 117 22.50 17.57 -3.54
C TRP A 117 23.60 17.26 -4.56
N ASN A 118 24.47 16.33 -4.19
CA ASN A 118 25.52 15.84 -5.08
C ASN A 118 24.92 14.93 -6.17
N GLY A 119 25.69 14.73 -7.24
CA GLY A 119 25.35 13.79 -8.30
C GLY A 119 25.28 12.33 -7.81
N THR A 120 24.65 11.48 -8.58
CA THR A 120 24.49 10.04 -8.31
C THR A 120 25.70 9.20 -8.75
N GLY A 121 26.65 9.82 -9.47
CA GLY A 121 27.81 9.18 -10.09
C GLY A 121 27.97 9.65 -11.54
N ASP A 122 29.15 9.45 -12.13
CA ASP A 122 29.44 9.73 -13.55
C ASP A 122 29.03 11.14 -14.05
N GLY A 123 29.02 12.13 -13.14
CA GLY A 123 28.58 13.49 -13.44
C GLY A 123 27.07 13.68 -13.65
N LYS A 124 26.24 12.69 -13.32
CA LYS A 124 24.77 12.75 -13.44
C LYS A 124 24.07 13.16 -12.14
N PHE A 125 22.84 13.65 -12.27
CA PHE A 125 21.96 13.97 -11.15
C PHE A 125 20.78 12.99 -11.01
N ASP A 126 20.37 12.36 -12.11
CA ASP A 126 19.17 11.54 -12.30
C ASP A 126 17.87 12.27 -11.93
N PRO A 127 17.55 13.42 -12.57
CA PRO A 127 16.49 14.32 -12.12
C PRO A 127 15.08 13.72 -12.17
N LEU A 128 14.82 12.82 -13.13
CA LEU A 128 13.51 12.22 -13.35
C LEU A 128 13.29 10.92 -12.54
N SER A 129 14.36 10.38 -11.94
CA SER A 129 14.27 9.17 -11.11
C SER A 129 13.55 9.47 -9.79
N GLY A 130 12.87 8.47 -9.25
CA GLY A 130 12.29 8.55 -7.91
C GLY A 130 13.39 8.74 -6.86
N ILE A 131 13.17 9.63 -5.90
CA ILE A 131 14.09 9.79 -4.76
C ILE A 131 13.84 8.71 -3.71
N THR A 132 14.90 8.22 -3.06
CA THR A 132 14.79 7.26 -1.95
C THR A 132 14.84 7.95 -0.59
N ALA A 133 14.31 7.29 0.45
CA ALA A 133 14.40 7.78 1.83
C ALA A 133 15.84 8.04 2.27
N GLN A 134 16.76 7.14 1.91
CA GLN A 134 18.19 7.27 2.21
C GLN A 134 18.78 8.52 1.56
N GLN A 135 18.51 8.77 0.28
CA GLN A 135 19.00 9.96 -0.40
C GLN A 135 18.45 11.25 0.22
N TYR A 136 17.17 11.29 0.55
CA TYR A 136 16.55 12.49 1.10
C TYR A 136 16.98 12.76 2.54
N TYR A 137 17.02 11.73 3.40
CA TYR A 137 17.51 11.89 4.77
C TYR A 137 18.99 12.26 4.84
N LYS A 138 19.83 11.80 3.91
CA LYS A 138 21.22 12.26 3.81
C LYS A 138 21.27 13.78 3.65
N VAL A 139 20.48 14.34 2.72
CA VAL A 139 20.44 15.79 2.46
C VAL A 139 19.93 16.55 3.69
N LEU A 140 18.90 16.03 4.36
CA LEU A 140 18.33 16.66 5.55
C LEU A 140 19.31 16.64 6.73
N LEU A 141 20.06 15.55 6.93
CA LEU A 141 21.14 15.47 7.90
C LEU A 141 22.22 16.53 7.64
N GLU A 142 22.60 16.73 6.37
CA GLU A 142 23.57 17.76 6.01
C GLU A 142 23.04 19.18 6.22
N THR A 143 21.74 19.37 6.06
CA THR A 143 21.06 20.63 6.39
C THR A 143 21.01 20.89 7.88
N LEU A 144 20.92 19.84 8.69
CA LEU A 144 21.06 19.89 10.14
C LEU A 144 22.52 20.06 10.58
N GLY A 145 23.48 20.16 9.66
CA GLY A 145 24.90 20.42 9.98
C GLY A 145 25.73 19.18 10.29
N TYR A 146 25.19 17.97 10.07
CA TYR A 146 25.99 16.73 10.07
C TYR A 146 26.69 16.56 8.72
N LYS A 147 27.77 15.78 8.64
CA LYS A 147 28.52 15.58 7.40
C LYS A 147 28.73 14.11 7.09
N GLN A 148 28.39 13.72 5.85
CA GLN A 148 28.72 12.39 5.36
C GLN A 148 30.24 12.17 5.43
N ASP A 149 30.64 10.95 5.78
CA ASP A 149 32.02 10.47 5.93
C ASP A 149 32.83 11.17 7.05
N THR A 150 32.16 12.01 7.85
CA THR A 150 32.69 12.57 9.11
C THR A 150 31.84 12.11 10.29
N ASP A 151 30.52 12.33 10.19
CA ASP A 151 29.54 12.04 11.23
C ASP A 151 28.81 10.71 11.00
N PHE A 152 28.59 10.34 9.73
CA PHE A 152 27.90 9.12 9.32
C PHE A 152 28.36 8.67 7.92
N THR A 153 28.28 7.37 7.61
CA THR A 153 28.50 6.88 6.23
C THR A 153 27.21 6.85 5.43
N TYR A 154 27.29 6.80 4.10
CA TYR A 154 26.09 6.69 3.26
C TYR A 154 25.23 5.47 3.64
N ASN A 155 25.85 4.33 3.96
CA ASN A 155 25.14 3.10 4.34
C ASN A 155 24.38 3.23 5.66
N ASP A 156 24.84 4.09 6.57
CA ASP A 156 24.27 4.26 7.90
C ASP A 156 23.22 5.37 7.98
N VAL A 157 22.93 6.07 6.88
CA VAL A 157 22.05 7.26 6.85
C VAL A 157 20.72 7.01 7.56
N ILE A 158 20.03 5.90 7.26
CA ILE A 158 18.71 5.60 7.82
C ILE A 158 18.78 5.45 9.35
N THR A 159 19.74 4.68 9.84
CA THR A 159 19.96 4.46 11.28
C THR A 159 20.37 5.76 11.97
N TYR A 160 21.25 6.54 11.34
CA TYR A 160 21.76 7.79 11.89
C TYR A 160 20.69 8.88 11.96
N ALA A 161 19.82 8.96 10.94
CA ALA A 161 18.66 9.83 10.87
C ALA A 161 17.63 9.47 11.95
N LYS A 162 17.34 8.17 12.14
CA LYS A 162 16.40 7.68 13.17
C LYS A 162 16.78 8.18 14.56
N ASN A 163 18.06 8.12 14.92
CA ASN A 163 18.57 8.59 16.21
C ASN A 163 18.46 10.11 16.43
N ARG A 164 18.06 10.87 15.39
CA ARG A 164 17.81 12.31 15.41
C ARG A 164 16.35 12.68 15.19
N GLY A 165 15.45 11.69 15.22
CA GLY A 165 14.02 11.89 15.04
C GLY A 165 13.56 11.97 13.59
N LEU A 166 14.39 11.51 12.64
CA LEU A 166 14.06 11.42 11.21
C LEU A 166 13.89 9.94 10.86
N SER A 167 12.67 9.43 10.89
CA SER A 167 12.43 7.99 10.75
C SER A 167 11.17 7.60 9.98
N GLN A 168 10.20 8.51 9.85
CA GLN A 168 8.85 8.17 9.38
C GLN A 168 8.79 7.73 7.92
N ILE A 169 9.79 8.06 7.10
CA ILE A 169 9.85 7.61 5.70
C ILE A 169 10.86 6.49 5.46
N SER A 170 11.55 6.00 6.50
CA SER A 170 12.63 5.00 6.37
C SER A 170 12.20 3.68 5.74
N GLY A 171 10.94 3.28 5.97
CA GLY A 171 10.35 2.07 5.41
C GLY A 171 9.49 2.30 4.18
N ALA A 172 9.41 3.54 3.70
CA ALA A 172 8.62 3.88 2.52
C ALA A 172 9.29 3.33 1.26
N GLY A 173 8.49 2.79 0.34
CA GLY A 173 8.93 2.39 -0.99
C GLY A 173 9.24 3.61 -1.86
N ALA A 174 8.57 3.72 -3.01
CA ALA A 174 8.66 4.94 -3.82
C ALA A 174 8.11 6.14 -3.03
N LEU A 175 8.94 7.18 -2.87
CA LEU A 175 8.51 8.37 -2.12
C LEU A 175 7.47 9.17 -2.89
N ARG A 176 6.53 9.73 -2.13
CA ARG A 176 5.44 10.60 -2.61
C ARG A 176 5.54 11.97 -1.97
N ASN A 177 4.81 12.97 -2.48
CA ASN A 177 4.86 14.33 -1.96
C ASN A 177 4.54 14.42 -0.45
N GLY A 178 3.62 13.57 0.06
CA GLY A 178 3.34 13.46 1.49
C GLY A 178 4.54 12.97 2.33
N HIS A 179 5.37 12.07 1.79
CA HIS A 179 6.60 11.63 2.44
C HIS A 179 7.62 12.76 2.53
N ILE A 180 7.77 13.54 1.46
CA ILE A 180 8.69 14.67 1.43
C ILE A 180 8.28 15.74 2.45
N ALA A 181 6.97 16.01 2.58
CA ALA A 181 6.45 16.91 3.60
C ALA A 181 6.73 16.39 5.03
N THR A 182 6.49 15.09 5.25
CA THR A 182 6.77 14.40 6.52
C THR A 182 8.24 14.56 6.91
N ALA A 183 9.17 14.18 6.03
CA ALA A 183 10.60 14.27 6.31
C ALA A 183 11.11 15.70 6.44
N ALA A 184 10.56 16.66 5.67
CA ALA A 184 10.87 18.07 5.84
C ALA A 184 10.46 18.58 7.23
N LEU A 185 9.28 18.18 7.73
CA LEU A 185 8.83 18.58 9.05
C LEU A 185 9.65 17.93 10.17
N GLU A 186 10.04 16.65 10.02
CA GLU A 186 10.99 16.01 10.95
C GLU A 186 12.30 16.81 11.04
N ALA A 187 12.86 17.22 9.90
CA ALA A 187 14.06 18.04 9.87
C ALA A 187 13.85 19.43 10.49
N LEU A 188 12.72 20.09 10.23
CA LEU A 188 12.38 21.38 10.84
C LEU A 188 12.30 21.30 12.37
N LYS A 189 11.78 20.20 12.92
CA LYS A 189 11.71 19.96 14.38
C LYS A 189 13.04 19.52 14.99
N ALA A 190 13.95 18.96 14.20
CA ALA A 190 15.22 18.45 14.69
C ALA A 190 16.19 19.58 15.08
N LYS A 191 17.03 19.31 16.08
CA LYS A 191 18.12 20.22 16.50
C LYS A 191 19.25 20.23 15.48
N VAL A 192 19.76 21.43 15.20
CA VAL A 192 20.96 21.61 14.39
C VAL A 192 22.18 21.13 15.19
N ASN A 193 23.11 20.46 14.50
CA ASN A 193 24.34 19.93 15.08
C ASN A 193 25.12 21.02 15.85
N GLY A 194 25.56 20.69 17.07
CA GLY A 194 26.29 21.61 17.94
C GLY A 194 25.49 22.75 18.56
N GLY A 195 24.16 22.82 18.33
CA GLY A 195 23.29 23.88 18.83
C GLY A 195 22.13 23.39 19.70
N SER A 196 21.48 24.32 20.41
CA SER A 196 20.23 24.06 21.15
C SER A 196 18.97 24.31 20.31
N LYS A 197 19.10 25.08 19.22
CA LYS A 197 18.01 25.51 18.33
C LYS A 197 17.63 24.42 17.33
N THR A 198 16.35 24.39 16.98
CA THR A 198 15.86 23.59 15.87
C THR A 198 16.20 24.21 14.51
N LEU A 199 16.06 23.44 13.44
CA LEU A 199 16.17 24.00 12.09
C LEU A 199 15.08 25.06 11.85
N ALA A 200 13.86 24.85 12.35
CA ALA A 200 12.79 25.83 12.26
C ALA A 200 13.15 27.15 12.95
N ASP A 201 13.71 27.11 14.16
CA ASP A 201 14.18 28.32 14.87
C ASP A 201 15.23 29.06 14.04
N THR A 202 16.18 28.32 13.48
CA THR A 202 17.26 28.87 12.66
C THR A 202 16.71 29.57 11.40
N LEU A 203 15.76 28.94 10.71
CA LEU A 203 15.14 29.49 9.50
C LEU A 203 14.20 30.66 9.82
N ALA A 204 13.52 30.65 10.96
CA ALA A 204 12.68 31.75 11.41
C ALA A 204 13.52 33.01 11.73
N GLU A 205 14.68 32.83 12.38
CA GLU A 205 15.63 33.93 12.63
C GLU A 205 16.20 34.51 11.35
N GLN A 206 16.41 33.67 10.34
CA GLN A 206 16.82 34.07 8.99
C GLN A 206 15.66 34.67 8.16
N LYS A 207 14.44 34.71 8.71
CA LYS A 207 13.21 35.18 8.03
C LYS A 207 12.89 34.39 6.75
N VAL A 208 13.34 33.13 6.69
CA VAL A 208 13.03 32.21 5.60
C VAL A 208 11.62 31.65 5.77
N ILE A 209 11.23 31.33 7.00
CA ILE A 209 9.89 30.85 7.35
C ILE A 209 9.28 31.73 8.45
N ASP A 210 7.96 31.77 8.48
CA ASP A 210 7.23 32.41 9.57
C ASP A 210 7.14 31.46 10.78
N GLY A 211 8.04 31.63 11.73
CA GLY A 211 8.12 30.83 12.95
C GLY A 211 6.83 30.83 13.78
N SER A 212 6.01 31.89 13.69
CA SER A 212 4.74 31.96 14.43
C SER A 212 3.71 30.95 13.94
N LYS A 213 3.83 30.49 12.69
CA LYS A 213 2.95 29.49 12.08
C LYS A 213 3.29 28.05 12.46
N LEU A 214 4.48 27.80 13.01
CA LEU A 214 4.90 26.44 13.29
C LEU A 214 4.11 25.87 14.48
N ALA A 215 4.02 26.56 15.61
CA ALA A 215 3.48 26.06 16.88
C ALA A 215 3.77 24.55 17.15
N LEU A 216 4.84 23.98 16.58
CA LEU A 216 4.96 22.52 16.45
C LEU A 216 5.24 21.85 17.80
N GLY A 217 5.70 22.64 18.78
CA GLY A 217 5.88 22.20 20.15
C GLY A 217 4.59 22.05 20.95
N SER A 218 3.45 22.54 20.45
CA SER A 218 2.14 22.34 21.10
C SER A 218 1.41 21.09 20.62
N TYR A 219 1.96 20.36 19.65
CA TYR A 219 1.36 19.14 19.10
C TYR A 219 2.14 17.90 19.56
N ALA A 220 1.44 16.97 20.20
CA ALA A 220 1.96 15.61 20.45
C ALA A 220 2.04 14.87 19.12
N ARG A 221 3.13 14.12 18.86
CA ARG A 221 3.30 13.44 17.58
C ARG A 221 2.94 11.98 17.72
N ILE A 222 2.00 11.51 16.89
CA ILE A 222 1.80 10.08 16.71
C ILE A 222 2.67 9.62 15.55
N GLN A 223 3.49 8.62 15.80
CA GLN A 223 4.46 8.07 14.87
C GLN A 223 4.02 6.68 14.41
N ILE A 224 4.33 6.36 13.15
CA ILE A 224 4.28 4.99 12.65
C ILE A 224 5.65 4.36 12.90
N VAL A 225 5.66 3.21 13.57
CA VAL A 225 6.85 2.38 13.76
C VAL A 225 6.63 1.05 13.07
N LYS A 226 7.65 0.56 12.37
CA LYS A 226 7.65 -0.74 11.71
C LYS A 226 8.40 -1.76 12.58
N ASP A 227 7.77 -2.91 12.76
CA ASP A 227 8.34 -4.10 13.37
C ASP A 227 8.23 -5.28 12.41
N GLU A 228 9.23 -6.15 12.43
CA GLU A 228 9.31 -7.30 11.50
C GLU A 228 8.23 -8.36 11.78
N THR A 229 7.77 -8.44 13.02
CA THR A 229 6.80 -9.46 13.46
C THR A 229 5.38 -8.90 13.48
N LEU A 230 5.20 -7.70 14.02
CA LEU A 230 3.89 -7.08 14.23
C LEU A 230 3.43 -6.21 13.04
N GLY A 231 4.32 -5.95 12.08
CA GLY A 231 4.04 -4.98 11.04
C GLY A 231 4.15 -3.54 11.57
N SER A 232 3.34 -2.63 11.03
CA SER A 232 3.39 -1.23 11.42
C SER A 232 2.36 -0.90 12.50
N TYR A 233 2.75 -0.15 13.51
CA TYR A 233 1.89 0.25 14.63
C TYR A 233 2.21 1.68 15.09
N LEU A 234 1.32 2.23 15.90
CA LEU A 234 1.41 3.60 16.38
C LEU A 234 2.16 3.71 17.71
N THR A 235 2.98 4.75 17.81
CA THR A 235 3.67 5.17 19.05
C THR A 235 3.51 6.67 19.25
N ASP A 236 3.78 7.17 20.45
CA ASP A 236 3.92 8.62 20.70
C ASP A 236 5.30 9.15 20.25
N GLU A 237 5.57 10.44 20.45
CA GLU A 237 6.84 11.06 20.03
C GLU A 237 8.08 10.50 20.73
N THR A 238 7.90 9.84 21.89
CA THR A 238 8.97 9.19 22.66
C THR A 238 9.15 7.73 22.25
N GLY A 239 8.30 7.23 21.37
CA GLY A 239 8.28 5.85 20.89
C GLY A 239 7.65 4.88 21.88
N LYS A 240 6.81 5.35 22.84
CA LYS A 240 5.98 4.45 23.64
C LYS A 240 4.82 3.93 22.79
N THR A 241 4.59 2.63 22.87
CA THR A 241 3.57 1.93 22.10
C THR A 241 2.16 2.32 22.52
N LEU A 242 1.32 2.61 21.52
CA LEU A 242 -0.11 2.85 21.70
C LEU A 242 -0.87 1.56 21.44
N TYR A 243 -1.86 1.28 22.28
CA TYR A 243 -2.67 0.07 22.29
C TYR A 243 -4.15 0.38 22.14
N TYR A 244 -4.91 -0.63 21.72
CA TYR A 244 -6.36 -0.66 21.85
C TYR A 244 -6.83 -1.88 22.64
N PHE A 245 -8.06 -1.78 23.15
CA PHE A 245 -8.73 -2.82 23.90
C PHE A 245 -9.91 -3.39 23.11
N THR A 246 -9.93 -4.70 22.85
CA THR A 246 -10.99 -5.32 22.03
C THR A 246 -12.37 -5.33 22.67
N LYS A 247 -12.46 -5.07 23.98
CA LYS A 247 -13.74 -4.96 24.69
C LYS A 247 -14.32 -3.55 24.67
N ASP A 248 -13.57 -2.58 24.16
CA ASP A 248 -14.11 -1.25 23.90
C ASP A 248 -15.01 -1.29 22.66
N SER A 249 -15.93 -0.33 22.60
CA SER A 249 -16.74 -0.09 21.40
C SER A 249 -16.30 1.22 20.75
N THR A 250 -16.80 1.48 19.54
CA THR A 250 -16.47 2.69 18.78
C THR A 250 -16.65 3.95 19.62
N ASP A 251 -15.54 4.69 19.78
CA ASP A 251 -15.41 5.94 20.51
C ASP A 251 -15.84 5.86 22.00
N MET A 252 -15.84 4.66 22.60
CA MET A 252 -16.24 4.45 24.00
C MET A 252 -15.32 3.44 24.72
N SER A 253 -14.68 3.90 25.79
CA SER A 253 -13.85 3.07 26.65
C SER A 253 -14.66 2.41 27.77
N THR A 254 -14.43 1.11 27.95
CA THR A 254 -14.92 0.29 29.07
C THR A 254 -13.85 0.08 30.16
N CYS A 255 -12.59 0.40 29.86
CA CYS A 255 -11.46 0.25 30.77
C CYS A 255 -11.51 1.32 31.87
N LYS A 256 -11.81 0.92 33.11
CA LYS A 256 -11.92 1.81 34.29
C LYS A 256 -11.17 1.27 35.51
N ASP A 257 -10.98 2.12 36.51
CA ASP A 257 -10.36 1.77 37.80
C ASP A 257 -8.99 1.08 37.62
N GLN A 258 -8.85 -0.14 38.16
CA GLN A 258 -7.61 -0.93 38.07
C GLN A 258 -7.20 -1.23 36.62
N CYS A 259 -8.14 -1.21 35.66
CA CYS A 259 -7.79 -1.33 34.26
C CYS A 259 -6.89 -0.18 33.81
N VAL A 260 -7.27 1.07 34.12
CA VAL A 260 -6.50 2.27 33.74
C VAL A 260 -5.17 2.38 34.49
N ALA A 261 -5.08 1.81 35.70
CA ALA A 261 -3.80 1.70 36.41
C ALA A 261 -2.78 0.82 35.65
N ASN A 262 -3.25 -0.22 34.98
CA ASN A 262 -2.41 -1.10 34.15
C ASN A 262 -2.29 -0.63 32.70
N TRP A 263 -3.31 0.08 32.22
CA TRP A 263 -3.44 0.58 30.85
C TRP A 263 -3.77 2.07 30.87
N PRO A 264 -2.80 2.95 31.17
CA PRO A 264 -3.04 4.38 31.22
C PRO A 264 -3.61 4.91 29.90
N ILE A 265 -4.57 5.82 29.96
CA ILE A 265 -5.16 6.41 28.75
C ILE A 265 -4.11 7.27 28.02
N TYR A 266 -4.17 7.26 26.69
CA TYR A 266 -3.48 8.24 25.88
C TYR A 266 -4.41 9.39 25.53
N TYR A 267 -3.95 10.63 25.74
CA TYR A 267 -4.64 11.84 25.34
C TYR A 267 -3.65 12.94 25.00
N ALA A 268 -3.95 13.68 23.93
CA ALA A 268 -3.30 14.94 23.60
C ALA A 268 -4.35 15.95 23.11
N ASP A 269 -4.25 17.20 23.57
CA ASP A 269 -5.14 18.28 23.12
C ASP A 269 -4.93 18.61 21.64
N HIS A 270 -3.70 18.45 21.12
CA HIS A 270 -3.39 18.65 19.72
C HIS A 270 -2.45 17.55 19.22
N ILE A 271 -2.79 16.94 18.07
CA ILE A 271 -2.07 15.80 17.51
C ILE A 271 -1.47 16.17 16.15
N LEU A 272 -0.19 15.89 15.98
CA LEU A 272 0.50 15.95 14.68
C LEU A 272 0.75 14.53 14.17
N VAL A 273 0.31 14.25 12.95
CA VAL A 273 0.46 12.94 12.32
C VAL A 273 1.20 13.03 10.99
N SER A 274 1.86 11.94 10.58
CA SER A 274 2.52 11.88 9.27
C SER A 274 1.51 11.97 8.12
N GLY A 275 1.99 12.28 6.92
CA GLY A 275 1.15 12.30 5.72
C GLY A 275 0.58 10.94 5.31
N GLU A 276 1.03 9.85 5.94
CA GLU A 276 0.51 8.49 5.72
C GLU A 276 -0.71 8.19 6.61
N LEU A 277 -0.96 9.00 7.64
CA LEU A 277 -2.13 8.90 8.50
C LEU A 277 -3.24 9.84 8.04
N ASN A 278 -4.49 9.38 8.09
CA ASN A 278 -5.65 10.24 7.92
C ASN A 278 -5.98 10.93 9.24
N GLY A 279 -5.89 12.25 9.29
CA GLY A 279 -6.23 13.02 10.48
C GLY A 279 -7.69 12.83 10.93
N ALA A 280 -8.61 12.50 10.02
CA ALA A 280 -10.01 12.23 10.32
C ALA A 280 -10.23 10.92 11.12
N ASP A 281 -9.23 10.04 11.14
CA ASP A 281 -9.29 8.81 11.93
C ASP A 281 -9.12 9.08 13.43
N PHE A 282 -8.56 10.23 13.81
CA PHE A 282 -8.35 10.58 15.21
C PHE A 282 -9.51 11.38 15.75
N LYS A 283 -9.92 11.12 17.00
CA LYS A 283 -10.92 11.95 17.70
C LYS A 283 -10.57 12.11 19.16
N THR A 284 -11.13 13.15 19.77
CA THR A 284 -11.20 13.28 21.22
C THR A 284 -12.53 12.71 21.70
N ILE A 285 -12.48 11.73 22.60
CA ILE A 285 -13.64 11.20 23.30
C ILE A 285 -13.65 11.72 24.74
N VAL A 286 -14.85 11.94 25.29
CA VAL A 286 -15.04 12.24 26.71
C VAL A 286 -15.59 10.98 27.37
N ARG A 287 -14.83 10.43 28.30
CA ARG A 287 -15.17 9.20 29.03
C ARG A 287 -16.27 9.48 30.07
N GLU A 288 -16.89 8.43 30.61
CA GLU A 288 -17.89 8.54 31.69
C GLU A 288 -17.34 9.26 32.95
N ASP A 289 -16.04 9.11 33.22
CA ASP A 289 -15.35 9.78 34.34
C ASP A 289 -14.98 11.24 34.05
N GLY A 290 -15.40 11.79 32.90
CA GLY A 290 -15.12 13.15 32.46
C GLY A 290 -13.72 13.37 31.88
N LYS A 291 -12.83 12.37 31.90
CA LYS A 291 -11.50 12.50 31.30
C LYS A 291 -11.59 12.42 29.78
N LYS A 292 -10.74 13.20 29.12
CA LYS A 292 -10.56 13.11 27.66
C LYS A 292 -9.60 11.98 27.32
N GLN A 293 -9.86 11.32 26.20
CA GLN A 293 -9.00 10.27 25.64
C GLN A 293 -8.97 10.42 24.13
N THR A 294 -7.83 10.11 23.51
CA THR A 294 -7.73 10.07 22.05
C THR A 294 -8.21 8.71 21.56
N SER A 295 -9.07 8.69 20.55
CA SER A 295 -9.38 7.49 19.78
C SER A 295 -8.74 7.55 18.39
N TYR A 296 -8.46 6.38 17.83
CA TYR A 296 -8.01 6.21 16.46
C TYR A 296 -8.88 5.15 15.79
N LYS A 297 -9.56 5.52 14.71
CA LYS A 297 -10.58 4.71 14.01
C LYS A 297 -11.64 4.12 14.92
N GLY A 298 -12.11 4.94 15.86
CA GLY A 298 -13.09 4.52 16.83
C GLY A 298 -12.51 3.72 18.01
N MET A 299 -11.22 3.39 18.03
CA MET A 299 -10.65 2.64 19.15
C MET A 299 -9.96 3.59 20.13
N PRO A 300 -10.35 3.60 21.42
CA PRO A 300 -9.66 4.38 22.45
C PRO A 300 -8.20 3.93 22.58
N LEU A 301 -7.28 4.88 22.66
CA LEU A 301 -5.85 4.61 22.73
C LEU A 301 -5.33 4.58 24.17
N TYR A 302 -4.44 3.64 24.44
CA TYR A 302 -3.83 3.41 25.76
C TYR A 302 -2.33 3.22 25.66
N TYR A 303 -1.64 3.47 26.76
CA TYR A 303 -0.33 2.92 27.05
C TYR A 303 -0.44 1.60 27.80
N TYR A 304 0.65 0.86 27.87
CA TYR A 304 0.79 -0.24 28.82
C TYR A 304 1.78 0.12 29.94
N ALA A 305 1.37 -0.03 31.20
CA ALA A 305 2.16 0.40 32.35
C ALA A 305 3.51 -0.34 32.50
N LYS A 306 3.68 -1.52 31.88
CA LYS A 306 4.95 -2.27 31.91
C LYS A 306 5.87 -1.98 30.72
N ASP A 307 5.45 -1.13 29.79
CA ASP A 307 6.32 -0.65 28.72
C ASP A 307 7.18 0.50 29.26
N GLU A 308 8.45 0.18 29.52
CA GLU A 308 9.39 1.06 30.20
C GLU A 308 10.22 1.86 29.19
N LYS A 309 10.49 1.26 28.03
CA LYS A 309 11.38 1.82 27.00
C LYS A 309 10.66 1.98 25.67
N SER A 310 11.20 2.86 24.83
CA SER A 310 10.74 3.00 23.44
C SER A 310 10.84 1.66 22.71
N GLY A 311 9.79 1.31 21.97
CA GLY A 311 9.68 0.03 21.26
C GLY A 311 9.32 -1.18 22.14
N ASP A 312 9.13 -1.02 23.47
CA ASP A 312 8.51 -2.07 24.27
C ASP A 312 7.09 -2.32 23.74
N VAL A 313 6.76 -3.58 23.48
CA VAL A 313 5.44 -4.03 23.01
C VAL A 313 4.84 -5.08 23.95
N LYS A 314 5.16 -5.05 25.25
CA LYS A 314 4.86 -6.17 26.19
C LYS A 314 3.36 -6.37 26.41
N GLY A 315 2.54 -5.37 26.07
CA GLY A 315 1.09 -5.48 26.12
C GLY A 315 0.46 -6.25 24.94
N GLN A 316 1.23 -6.54 23.89
CA GLN A 316 0.71 -7.16 22.67
C GLN A 316 0.17 -8.58 22.95
N GLY A 317 -1.07 -8.83 22.57
CA GLY A 317 -1.75 -10.11 22.73
C GLY A 317 -2.13 -10.45 24.17
N LEU A 318 -2.01 -9.51 25.12
CA LEU A 318 -2.24 -9.81 26.53
C LEU A 318 -3.72 -10.20 26.76
N ASN A 319 -3.92 -11.41 27.28
CA ASN A 319 -5.24 -12.04 27.48
C ASN A 319 -6.11 -12.11 26.21
N ASN A 320 -5.50 -12.06 25.02
CA ASN A 320 -6.20 -12.01 23.71
C ASN A 320 -7.19 -10.84 23.58
N VAL A 321 -6.96 -9.74 24.30
CA VAL A 321 -7.85 -8.58 24.27
C VAL A 321 -7.12 -7.24 24.16
N TRP A 322 -5.80 -7.23 24.28
CA TRP A 322 -4.98 -6.03 24.12
C TRP A 322 -4.03 -6.19 22.95
N TYR A 323 -4.02 -5.20 22.07
CA TYR A 323 -3.22 -5.24 20.86
C TYR A 323 -2.66 -3.85 20.57
N VAL A 324 -1.49 -3.79 19.97
CA VAL A 324 -0.91 -2.54 19.49
C VAL A 324 -1.88 -1.88 18.51
N ALA A 325 -1.97 -0.55 18.54
CA ALA A 325 -2.76 0.23 17.61
C ALA A 325 -2.16 0.09 16.20
N ASN A 326 -2.61 -0.92 15.48
CA ASN A 326 -2.06 -1.27 14.17
C ASN A 326 -2.29 -0.14 13.16
N PHE A 327 -1.25 0.10 12.38
CA PHE A 327 -1.30 0.90 11.18
C PHE A 327 -1.00 -0.04 10.01
N SER A 328 -2.04 -0.70 9.50
CA SER A 328 -1.94 -1.47 8.27
C SER A 328 -2.70 -0.75 7.16
N PRO A 329 -2.11 0.29 6.53
CA PRO A 329 -2.74 0.88 5.38
C PRO A 329 -2.84 -0.15 4.27
N VAL A 330 -4.02 -0.26 3.70
CA VAL A 330 -4.17 -0.84 2.38
C VAL A 330 -4.15 0.33 1.41
N SER A 331 -3.29 0.28 0.40
CA SER A 331 -3.08 1.40 -0.52
C SER A 331 -2.98 0.96 -1.96
N VAL A 332 -3.14 1.91 -2.86
CA VAL A 332 -2.94 1.71 -4.29
C VAL A 332 -1.48 1.97 -4.63
N SER A 333 -0.81 0.96 -5.19
CA SER A 333 0.56 1.07 -5.69
C SER A 333 0.58 0.94 -7.22
N PRO A 334 1.34 1.79 -7.95
CA PRO A 334 1.59 1.56 -9.36
C PRO A 334 2.41 0.28 -9.56
N GLN A 335 2.16 -0.40 -10.67
CA GLN A 335 2.81 -1.62 -11.10
C GLN A 335 3.08 -1.54 -12.61
N GLU A 336 4.34 -1.76 -13.00
CA GLU A 336 4.88 -1.50 -14.34
C GLU A 336 4.10 -2.16 -15.51
N LYS A 337 3.39 -3.25 -15.26
CA LYS A 337 2.66 -4.08 -16.25
C LYS A 337 1.17 -4.24 -15.96
N LEU A 338 0.76 -4.06 -14.71
CA LEU A 338 -0.61 -4.31 -14.25
C LEU A 338 -1.38 -3.03 -13.90
N GLY A 339 -0.80 -1.86 -14.13
CA GLY A 339 -1.45 -0.59 -13.83
C GLY A 339 -1.37 -0.29 -12.34
N HIS A 340 -2.50 -0.30 -11.64
CA HIS A 340 -2.55 -0.07 -10.21
C HIS A 340 -2.95 -1.34 -9.48
N ILE A 341 -2.29 -1.63 -8.37
CA ILE A 341 -2.56 -2.80 -7.54
C ILE A 341 -2.83 -2.39 -6.10
N LEU A 342 -3.67 -3.16 -5.42
CA LEU A 342 -3.87 -3.06 -3.99
C LEU A 342 -2.73 -3.75 -3.24
N VAL A 343 -2.11 -3.04 -2.30
CA VAL A 343 -1.03 -3.55 -1.46
C VAL A 343 -1.28 -3.25 0.01
N ASP A 344 -0.74 -4.08 0.90
CA ASP A 344 -0.72 -3.80 2.33
C ASP A 344 0.34 -2.75 2.71
N ALA A 345 0.49 -2.52 4.01
CA ALA A 345 1.43 -1.55 4.58
C ALA A 345 2.91 -1.86 4.30
N ASN A 346 3.22 -3.11 3.99
CA ASN A 346 4.55 -3.56 3.62
C ASN A 346 4.76 -3.59 2.11
N GLY A 347 3.77 -3.15 1.32
CA GLY A 347 3.80 -3.22 -0.13
C GLY A 347 3.60 -4.63 -0.68
N LYS A 348 3.14 -5.60 0.12
CA LYS A 348 2.78 -6.93 -0.37
C LYS A 348 1.44 -6.85 -1.11
N THR A 349 1.39 -7.49 -2.26
CA THR A 349 0.21 -7.49 -3.13
C THR A 349 -0.96 -8.25 -2.50
N LEU A 350 -2.14 -7.66 -2.59
CA LEU A 350 -3.40 -8.28 -2.20
C LEU A 350 -4.17 -8.76 -3.43
N TYR A 351 -4.73 -9.96 -3.30
CA TYR A 351 -5.38 -10.71 -4.38
C TYR A 351 -6.85 -10.97 -4.10
N LEU A 352 -7.60 -11.09 -5.18
CA LEU A 352 -8.96 -11.64 -5.24
C LEU A 352 -8.93 -13.07 -5.74
N PHE A 353 -9.85 -13.87 -5.22
CA PHE A 353 -10.16 -15.19 -5.76
C PHE A 353 -11.50 -15.14 -6.50
N THR A 354 -11.52 -15.42 -7.80
CA THR A 354 -12.75 -15.34 -8.60
C THR A 354 -13.77 -16.43 -8.29
N LYS A 355 -13.38 -17.46 -7.53
CA LYS A 355 -14.31 -18.48 -7.05
C LYS A 355 -15.00 -18.09 -5.75
N ASP A 356 -14.59 -16.98 -5.13
CA ASP A 356 -15.29 -16.46 -3.96
C ASP A 356 -16.63 -15.84 -4.36
N GLY A 357 -17.57 -15.93 -3.42
CA GLY A 357 -18.81 -15.16 -3.48
C GLY A 357 -18.64 -13.81 -2.79
N MET A 358 -19.57 -12.90 -3.06
CA MET A 358 -19.69 -11.68 -2.26
C MET A 358 -19.87 -12.05 -0.79
N ASP A 359 -19.01 -11.48 0.05
CA ASP A 359 -18.89 -11.70 1.49
C ASP A 359 -18.70 -13.17 1.89
N LYS A 360 -18.17 -14.01 0.99
CA LYS A 360 -17.94 -15.43 1.25
C LYS A 360 -16.71 -15.98 0.55
N SER A 361 -15.75 -16.46 1.34
CA SER A 361 -14.61 -17.22 0.82
C SER A 361 -15.01 -18.66 0.45
N ALA A 362 -14.48 -19.14 -0.67
CA ALA A 362 -14.41 -20.54 -1.10
C ALA A 362 -13.01 -21.14 -0.90
N CYS A 363 -12.01 -20.31 -0.54
CA CYS A 363 -10.64 -20.75 -0.31
C CYS A 363 -10.48 -21.30 1.11
N TYR A 364 -10.46 -22.62 1.29
CA TYR A 364 -10.21 -23.28 2.58
C TYR A 364 -9.11 -24.34 2.49
N GLY A 365 -8.52 -24.70 3.64
CA GLY A 365 -7.52 -25.77 3.74
C GLY A 365 -6.25 -25.48 2.93
N MET A 366 -5.86 -26.37 2.01
CA MET A 366 -4.66 -26.19 1.18
C MET A 366 -4.69 -24.94 0.30
N CYS A 367 -5.88 -24.39 0.04
CA CYS A 367 -6.01 -23.10 -0.64
C CYS A 367 -5.37 -21.99 0.21
N GLU A 368 -5.73 -21.90 1.49
CA GLU A 368 -5.21 -20.88 2.42
C GLU A 368 -3.70 -21.01 2.67
N THR A 369 -3.14 -22.21 2.56
CA THR A 369 -1.69 -22.41 2.67
C THR A 369 -0.93 -21.71 1.53
N ASN A 370 -1.49 -21.72 0.32
CA ASN A 370 -0.90 -21.05 -0.84
C ASN A 370 -1.36 -19.60 -0.97
N TRP A 371 -2.53 -19.30 -0.41
CA TRP A 371 -3.20 -18.00 -0.45
C TRP A 371 -3.59 -17.59 0.97
N PRO A 372 -2.63 -17.20 1.83
CA PRO A 372 -2.94 -16.81 3.19
C PRO A 372 -3.97 -15.68 3.21
N VAL A 373 -4.97 -15.78 4.09
CA VAL A 373 -6.00 -14.74 4.21
C VAL A 373 -5.36 -13.42 4.66
N PHE A 374 -5.80 -12.32 4.06
CA PHE A 374 -5.49 -11.00 4.60
C PHE A 374 -6.60 -10.61 5.59
N TYR A 375 -6.20 -10.35 6.82
CA TYR A 375 -7.09 -9.82 7.85
C TYR A 375 -6.45 -8.68 8.60
N THR A 376 -7.24 -7.64 8.81
CA THR A 376 -6.97 -6.60 9.79
C THR A 376 -8.28 -6.13 10.41
N ASP A 377 -8.31 -5.95 11.73
CA ASP A 377 -9.46 -5.38 12.43
C ASP A 377 -9.75 -3.93 11.99
N HIS A 378 -8.73 -3.22 11.49
CA HIS A 378 -8.81 -1.79 11.20
C HIS A 378 -7.99 -1.41 9.96
N ILE A 379 -8.64 -1.37 8.79
CA ILE A 379 -8.00 -0.86 7.58
C ILE A 379 -7.70 0.63 7.74
N ALA A 380 -6.46 1.03 7.44
CA ALA A 380 -6.18 2.42 7.06
C ALA A 380 -6.37 2.51 5.55
N SER A 381 -7.28 3.34 5.09
CA SER A 381 -7.36 3.60 3.66
C SER A 381 -6.21 4.49 3.29
N GLY A 382 -5.19 3.89 2.69
CA GLY A 382 -4.12 4.61 2.04
C GLY A 382 -4.63 5.29 0.78
N THR A 383 -3.73 5.98 0.10
CA THR A 383 -4.02 6.65 -1.18
C THR A 383 -4.77 5.76 -2.16
N GLY A 384 -5.86 6.29 -2.74
CA GLY A 384 -6.57 5.69 -3.88
C GLY A 384 -7.64 4.66 -3.54
N VAL A 385 -7.90 4.41 -2.25
CA VAL A 385 -8.99 3.55 -1.76
C VAL A 385 -9.82 4.27 -0.70
N LYS A 386 -11.11 3.94 -0.61
CA LYS A 386 -11.99 4.47 0.46
C LYS A 386 -12.17 3.44 1.55
N SER A 387 -12.36 3.87 2.79
CA SER A 387 -12.58 2.95 3.91
C SER A 387 -13.90 2.19 3.76
N GLU A 388 -14.88 2.82 3.13
CA GLU A 388 -16.18 2.25 2.79
C GLU A 388 -16.11 1.11 1.79
N ASP A 389 -15.05 1.05 0.98
CA ASP A 389 -14.83 -0.07 0.07
C ASP A 389 -14.37 -1.32 0.83
N PHE A 390 -14.06 -1.24 2.13
CA PHE A 390 -13.59 -2.39 2.89
C PHE A 390 -14.62 -2.91 3.88
N GLY A 391 -14.63 -4.23 4.04
CA GLY A 391 -15.48 -4.94 4.98
C GLY A 391 -14.74 -6.05 5.72
N THR A 392 -15.48 -6.82 6.49
CA THR A 392 -14.97 -8.01 7.18
C THR A 392 -16.01 -9.10 7.14
N ILE A 393 -15.57 -10.31 6.80
CA ILE A 393 -16.38 -11.52 6.91
C ILE A 393 -15.91 -12.37 8.09
N VAL A 394 -16.85 -13.06 8.71
CA VAL A 394 -16.56 -14.19 9.59
C VAL A 394 -16.70 -15.46 8.76
N ARG A 395 -15.61 -16.20 8.62
CA ARG A 395 -15.53 -17.42 7.82
C ARG A 395 -16.22 -18.57 8.54
N GLU A 396 -16.48 -19.66 7.83
CA GLU A 396 -17.19 -20.83 8.39
C GLU A 396 -16.43 -21.49 9.56
N ASP A 397 -15.11 -21.33 9.60
CA ASP A 397 -14.23 -21.79 10.70
C ASP A 397 -14.14 -20.80 11.88
N GLY A 398 -14.85 -19.67 11.83
CA GLY A 398 -14.85 -18.62 12.84
C GLY A 398 -13.70 -17.62 12.73
N THR A 399 -12.75 -17.80 11.81
CA THR A 399 -11.71 -16.82 11.54
C THR A 399 -12.28 -15.61 10.80
N LYS A 400 -11.62 -14.46 10.90
CA LYS A 400 -12.04 -13.25 10.20
C LYS A 400 -11.15 -12.99 9.00
N GLN A 401 -11.71 -12.36 7.97
CA GLN A 401 -10.98 -11.96 6.77
C GLN A 401 -11.50 -10.62 6.27
N THR A 402 -10.59 -9.79 5.80
CA THR A 402 -10.91 -8.47 5.27
C THR A 402 -11.37 -8.59 3.82
N THR A 403 -12.38 -7.81 3.44
CA THR A 403 -12.91 -7.76 2.08
C THR A 403 -12.66 -6.40 1.44
N TYR A 404 -12.52 -6.36 0.11
CA TYR A 404 -12.60 -5.15 -0.70
C TYR A 404 -13.78 -5.26 -1.66
N GLN A 405 -14.71 -4.33 -1.57
CA GLN A 405 -16.00 -4.31 -2.27
C GLN A 405 -16.76 -5.63 -2.14
N GLY A 406 -16.75 -6.18 -0.92
CA GLY A 406 -17.36 -7.45 -0.57
C GLY A 406 -16.57 -8.69 -0.98
N MET A 407 -15.44 -8.55 -1.67
CA MET A 407 -14.63 -9.71 -2.09
C MET A 407 -13.49 -10.00 -1.10
N PRO A 408 -13.29 -11.26 -0.67
CA PRO A 408 -12.23 -11.61 0.29
C PRO A 408 -10.82 -11.37 -0.26
N LEU A 409 -9.94 -10.86 0.61
CA LEU A 409 -8.56 -10.50 0.27
C LEU A 409 -7.55 -11.56 0.73
N TYR A 410 -6.54 -11.80 -0.11
CA TYR A 410 -5.50 -12.80 0.14
C TYR A 410 -4.10 -12.29 -0.17
N TYR A 411 -3.11 -12.86 0.48
CA TYR A 411 -1.72 -12.86 0.05
C TYR A 411 -1.45 -14.03 -0.89
N PHE A 412 -0.30 -14.01 -1.57
CA PHE A 412 0.23 -15.18 -2.26
C PHE A 412 1.52 -15.66 -1.58
N ALA A 413 1.58 -16.94 -1.22
CA ALA A 413 2.69 -17.50 -0.44
C ALA A 413 4.05 -17.40 -1.14
N LYS A 414 4.09 -17.28 -2.47
CA LYS A 414 5.35 -17.13 -3.23
C LYS A 414 5.80 -15.68 -3.43
N ASP A 415 5.01 -14.70 -2.99
CA ASP A 415 5.42 -13.30 -2.99
C ASP A 415 6.33 -13.03 -1.78
N GLU A 416 7.61 -12.82 -2.07
CA GLU A 416 8.67 -12.76 -1.06
C GLU A 416 8.92 -11.31 -0.62
N LYS A 417 8.87 -10.38 -1.58
CA LYS A 417 9.14 -8.95 -1.37
C LYS A 417 7.98 -8.06 -1.80
N ALA A 418 8.01 -6.82 -1.32
CA ALA A 418 7.08 -5.78 -1.74
C ALA A 418 7.07 -5.63 -3.27
N GLY A 419 5.88 -5.49 -3.86
CA GLY A 419 5.69 -5.37 -5.31
C GLY A 419 5.83 -6.68 -6.09
N ASP A 420 6.12 -7.82 -5.46
CA ASP A 420 5.96 -9.12 -6.11
C ASP A 420 4.48 -9.30 -6.49
N VAL A 421 4.24 -9.73 -7.73
CA VAL A 421 2.90 -10.00 -8.25
C VAL A 421 2.78 -11.43 -8.80
N LYS A 422 3.53 -12.39 -8.23
CA LYS A 422 3.66 -13.75 -8.79
C LYS A 422 2.33 -14.52 -8.75
N GLY A 423 1.38 -14.08 -7.93
CA GLY A 423 0.03 -14.63 -7.85
C GLY A 423 -0.89 -14.20 -9.00
N GLN A 424 -0.51 -13.20 -9.80
CA GLN A 424 -1.37 -12.68 -10.86
C GLN A 424 -1.64 -13.74 -11.92
N GLY A 425 -2.91 -14.04 -12.18
CA GLY A 425 -3.36 -14.98 -13.20
C GLY A 425 -3.13 -16.45 -12.84
N VAL A 426 -2.76 -16.78 -11.59
CA VAL A 426 -2.56 -18.18 -11.20
C VAL A 426 -3.88 -18.95 -11.39
N ASN A 427 -3.81 -20.01 -12.17
CA ASN A 427 -4.95 -20.88 -12.53
C ASN A 427 -6.16 -20.13 -13.12
N ASP A 428 -5.94 -18.94 -13.70
CA ASP A 428 -6.99 -18.06 -14.25
C ASP A 428 -8.08 -17.66 -13.25
N VAL A 429 -7.79 -17.76 -11.94
CA VAL A 429 -8.77 -17.48 -10.88
C VAL A 429 -8.24 -16.57 -9.76
N TRP A 430 -6.96 -16.21 -9.81
CA TRP A 430 -6.34 -15.31 -8.83
C TRP A 430 -5.83 -14.05 -9.49
N TYR A 431 -6.22 -12.89 -8.96
CA TYR A 431 -5.91 -11.62 -9.62
C TYR A 431 -5.62 -10.51 -8.63
N VAL A 432 -4.70 -9.63 -8.99
CA VAL A 432 -4.49 -8.35 -8.32
C VAL A 432 -5.74 -7.50 -8.45
N ILE A 433 -5.93 -6.61 -7.47
CA ILE A 433 -7.05 -5.67 -7.45
C ILE A 433 -6.55 -4.36 -8.04
N ASP A 434 -7.18 -3.88 -9.11
CA ASP A 434 -7.02 -2.49 -9.57
C ASP A 434 -8.21 -1.66 -9.08
N PRO A 435 -8.05 -0.89 -8.00
CA PRO A 435 -9.11 -0.06 -7.43
C PRO A 435 -9.41 1.20 -8.25
N THR A 436 -8.59 1.52 -9.25
CA THR A 436 -8.79 2.67 -10.15
C THR A 436 -9.63 2.33 -11.37
N ALA A 437 -9.87 1.04 -11.63
CA ALA A 437 -10.67 0.60 -12.74
C ALA A 437 -12.17 0.69 -12.37
N SER A 438 -12.90 1.51 -13.14
CA SER A 438 -14.32 1.90 -12.94
C SER A 438 -15.34 0.75 -13.07
N GLY A 439 -15.14 -0.39 -12.40
CA GLY A 439 -16.01 -1.57 -12.48
C GLY A 439 -15.57 -2.63 -13.49
N LYS A 440 -14.28 -2.66 -13.87
CA LYS A 440 -13.67 -3.80 -14.55
C LYS A 440 -12.38 -4.16 -13.82
N GLN A 441 -12.34 -5.35 -13.23
CA GLN A 441 -11.14 -5.99 -12.69
C GLN A 441 -9.95 -5.78 -13.64
N ALA A 442 -8.74 -5.62 -13.10
CA ALA A 442 -7.48 -5.47 -13.85
C ALA A 442 -7.41 -6.51 -14.99
N GLU A 443 -7.86 -6.12 -16.18
CA GLU A 443 -7.89 -6.99 -17.34
C GLU A 443 -6.44 -7.09 -17.79
N GLN A 444 -5.95 -8.32 -17.99
CA GLN A 444 -4.59 -8.53 -18.50
C GLN A 444 -4.35 -7.60 -19.71
N PRO A 445 -3.13 -7.03 -19.87
CA PRO A 445 -2.67 -6.73 -21.21
C PRO A 445 -2.86 -8.01 -22.02
N LYS A 446 -3.81 -7.99 -22.95
CA LYS A 446 -4.27 -9.12 -23.75
C LYS A 446 -3.09 -10.03 -24.11
N ALA A 447 -2.92 -11.13 -23.37
CA ALA A 447 -2.00 -12.18 -23.78
C ALA A 447 -2.54 -12.71 -25.11
N SER A 448 -1.70 -12.70 -26.15
CA SER A 448 -2.10 -13.21 -27.45
C SER A 448 -2.61 -14.65 -27.31
N GLY A 449 -3.79 -14.93 -27.84
CA GLY A 449 -4.55 -16.16 -27.58
C GLY A 449 -3.76 -17.45 -27.78
N GLY A 450 -3.55 -18.17 -26.67
CA GLY A 450 -3.22 -19.59 -26.71
C GLY A 450 -4.37 -20.38 -27.32
N LYS A 451 -4.06 -21.46 -28.01
CA LYS A 451 -5.04 -22.30 -28.70
C LYS A 451 -5.50 -23.44 -27.79
N ALA A 452 -6.69 -23.97 -28.08
CA ALA A 452 -7.18 -25.19 -27.44
C ALA A 452 -6.75 -26.42 -28.25
N TYR A 453 -6.12 -27.37 -27.59
CA TYR A 453 -5.65 -28.62 -28.17
C TYR A 453 -6.39 -29.80 -27.52
N ALA A 454 -6.53 -30.89 -28.27
CA ALA A 454 -7.13 -32.13 -27.78
C ALA A 454 -6.07 -33.25 -27.77
N MET A 455 -6.07 -34.04 -26.70
CA MET A 455 -5.22 -35.21 -26.54
C MET A 455 -6.08 -36.40 -26.13
N ASP A 456 -6.35 -37.31 -27.07
CA ASP A 456 -7.01 -38.56 -26.74
C ASP A 456 -6.02 -39.52 -26.05
N ILE A 457 -6.52 -40.28 -25.06
CA ILE A 457 -5.83 -41.40 -24.45
C ILE A 457 -6.52 -42.67 -24.95
N ALA A 458 -5.84 -43.45 -25.78
CA ALA A 458 -6.40 -44.64 -26.40
C ALA A 458 -5.32 -45.70 -26.65
N GLY A 459 -5.67 -46.98 -26.48
CA GLY A 459 -4.75 -48.09 -26.68
C GLY A 459 -3.56 -48.08 -25.73
N PHE A 460 -3.76 -47.66 -24.47
CA PHE A 460 -2.68 -47.48 -23.49
C PHE A 460 -1.58 -46.52 -23.99
N ALA A 461 -1.96 -45.45 -24.68
CA ALA A 461 -1.04 -44.41 -25.16
C ALA A 461 -1.70 -43.02 -25.15
N PHE A 462 -0.87 -41.97 -25.06
CA PHE A 462 -1.30 -40.61 -25.42
C PHE A 462 -1.23 -40.49 -26.94
N ALA A 463 -2.32 -40.05 -27.59
CA ALA A 463 -2.44 -40.04 -29.05
C ALA A 463 -1.32 -39.28 -29.76
N GLN A 464 -0.78 -38.25 -29.11
CA GLN A 464 0.42 -37.55 -29.54
C GLN A 464 1.50 -37.74 -28.45
N PRO A 465 2.56 -38.53 -28.72
CA PRO A 465 3.63 -38.73 -27.74
C PRO A 465 4.46 -37.46 -27.51
N GLU A 466 4.40 -36.51 -28.45
CA GLU A 466 4.95 -35.17 -28.34
C GLU A 466 4.00 -34.17 -28.98
N ILE A 467 3.71 -33.06 -28.30
CA ILE A 467 2.92 -31.95 -28.83
C ILE A 467 3.66 -30.63 -28.57
N THR A 468 3.67 -29.73 -29.55
CA THR A 468 4.16 -28.35 -29.37
C THR A 468 2.98 -27.40 -29.37
N ILE A 469 2.89 -26.54 -28.35
CA ILE A 469 1.83 -25.55 -28.17
C ILE A 469 2.43 -24.17 -27.87
N GLU A 470 1.70 -23.10 -28.18
CA GLU A 470 2.12 -21.75 -27.77
C GLU A 470 1.86 -21.54 -26.27
N ALA A 471 2.71 -20.78 -25.58
CA ALA A 471 2.48 -20.39 -24.20
C ALA A 471 1.08 -19.78 -23.99
N GLY A 472 0.38 -20.26 -22.96
CA GLY A 472 -1.01 -19.89 -22.66
C GLY A 472 -2.05 -20.82 -23.31
N SER A 473 -1.63 -21.81 -24.10
CA SER A 473 -2.53 -22.81 -24.68
C SER A 473 -3.01 -23.84 -23.66
N SER A 474 -4.15 -24.47 -23.93
CA SER A 474 -4.71 -25.54 -23.11
C SER A 474 -4.79 -26.86 -23.86
N ILE A 475 -4.65 -27.97 -23.14
CA ILE A 475 -4.82 -29.33 -23.67
C ILE A 475 -5.94 -30.02 -22.89
N THR A 476 -6.99 -30.42 -23.59
CA THR A 476 -8.05 -31.28 -23.07
C THR A 476 -7.68 -32.74 -23.31
N PHE A 477 -7.39 -33.47 -22.24
CA PHE A 477 -7.15 -34.90 -22.27
C PHE A 477 -8.47 -35.65 -22.18
N THR A 478 -8.73 -36.58 -23.10
CA THR A 478 -9.95 -37.41 -23.10
C THR A 478 -9.58 -38.88 -23.05
N ASN A 479 -10.03 -39.61 -22.03
CA ASN A 479 -9.81 -41.04 -21.99
C ASN A 479 -10.81 -41.79 -22.88
N LYS A 480 -10.34 -42.58 -23.84
CA LYS A 480 -11.16 -43.42 -24.73
C LYS A 480 -11.11 -44.90 -24.36
N ASP A 481 -10.15 -45.30 -23.52
CA ASP A 481 -10.00 -46.68 -23.06
C ASP A 481 -11.00 -47.01 -21.95
N ALA A 482 -11.33 -48.29 -21.82
CA ALA A 482 -12.17 -48.78 -20.70
C ALA A 482 -11.42 -48.73 -19.36
N VAL A 483 -10.09 -48.83 -19.41
CA VAL A 483 -9.21 -48.69 -18.25
C VAL A 483 -9.04 -47.21 -17.91
N LYS A 484 -8.92 -46.88 -16.63
CA LYS A 484 -8.74 -45.49 -16.19
C LYS A 484 -7.30 -45.02 -16.42
N HIS A 485 -7.17 -43.77 -16.86
CA HIS A 485 -5.87 -43.15 -17.11
C HIS A 485 -5.82 -41.73 -16.52
N ASN A 486 -4.65 -41.31 -16.07
CA ASN A 486 -4.37 -39.92 -15.70
C ASN A 486 -3.11 -39.42 -16.42
N VAL A 487 -2.83 -38.13 -16.24
CA VAL A 487 -1.67 -37.41 -16.77
C VAL A 487 -0.92 -36.82 -15.58
N VAL A 488 0.33 -37.21 -15.38
CA VAL A 488 1.17 -36.81 -14.24
C VAL A 488 2.52 -36.36 -14.73
N SER A 489 2.97 -35.16 -14.38
CA SER A 489 4.29 -34.66 -14.76
C SER A 489 5.42 -35.47 -14.11
N ASP A 490 6.54 -35.66 -14.81
CA ASP A 490 7.76 -36.21 -14.20
C ASP A 490 8.42 -35.22 -13.23
N ALA A 491 8.39 -33.92 -13.57
CA ALA A 491 8.91 -32.86 -12.72
C ALA A 491 8.09 -32.75 -11.43
N THR A 492 8.78 -32.53 -10.31
CA THR A 492 8.16 -32.37 -8.99
C THR A 492 8.60 -31.07 -8.33
N THR A 493 7.77 -30.57 -7.42
CA THR A 493 8.09 -29.47 -6.50
C THR A 493 7.65 -29.94 -5.11
N ASP A 494 8.56 -29.90 -4.14
CA ASP A 494 8.34 -30.39 -2.77
C ASP A 494 7.80 -31.82 -2.71
N GLY A 495 8.30 -32.69 -3.62
CA GLY A 495 7.92 -34.10 -3.70
C GLY A 495 6.56 -34.37 -4.36
N LYS A 496 5.87 -33.36 -4.90
CA LYS A 496 4.59 -33.51 -5.63
C LYS A 496 4.75 -33.19 -7.12
N PRO A 497 4.02 -33.87 -8.04
CA PRO A 497 4.05 -33.56 -9.46
C PRO A 497 3.68 -32.09 -9.74
N LEU A 498 4.36 -31.47 -10.70
CA LEU A 498 4.05 -30.13 -11.23
C LEU A 498 2.61 -30.02 -11.75
N PHE A 499 2.07 -31.07 -12.34
CA PHE A 499 0.64 -31.23 -12.63
C PHE A 499 0.21 -32.69 -12.55
N GLU A 500 -1.04 -32.91 -12.16
CA GLU A 500 -1.68 -34.22 -12.14
C GLU A 500 -3.19 -34.08 -12.43
N THR A 501 -3.73 -34.93 -13.30
CA THR A 501 -5.18 -35.07 -13.48
C THR A 501 -5.73 -36.17 -12.56
N PRO A 502 -7.04 -36.18 -12.25
CA PRO A 502 -7.71 -37.35 -11.72
C PRO A 502 -7.55 -38.56 -12.66
N LEU A 503 -7.81 -39.78 -12.14
CA LEU A 503 -7.98 -40.98 -12.97
C LEU A 503 -9.29 -40.89 -13.75
N LEU A 504 -9.17 -40.58 -15.03
CA LEU A 504 -10.28 -40.41 -15.98
C LEU A 504 -10.82 -41.77 -16.40
N GLY A 505 -12.12 -41.98 -16.24
CA GLY A 505 -12.88 -43.09 -16.83
C GLY A 505 -13.13 -42.90 -18.33
N LYS A 506 -13.70 -43.93 -18.97
CA LYS A 506 -14.00 -43.89 -20.42
C LYS A 506 -14.94 -42.72 -20.74
N GLY A 507 -14.51 -41.84 -21.63
CA GLY A 507 -15.21 -40.64 -22.07
C GLY A 507 -15.00 -39.42 -21.18
N GLU A 508 -14.37 -39.56 -20.02
CA GLU A 508 -14.07 -38.42 -19.14
C GLU A 508 -12.93 -37.56 -19.70
N THR A 509 -13.01 -36.27 -19.39
CA THR A 509 -12.05 -35.28 -19.89
C THR A 509 -11.49 -34.44 -18.76
N PHE A 510 -10.27 -33.95 -18.94
CA PHE A 510 -9.66 -32.96 -18.06
C PHE A 510 -8.77 -32.01 -18.84
N THR A 511 -8.85 -30.72 -18.56
CA THR A 511 -8.09 -29.69 -19.30
C THR A 511 -6.98 -29.13 -18.43
N LEU A 512 -5.76 -29.10 -18.97
CA LEU A 512 -4.58 -28.47 -18.37
C LEU A 512 -4.15 -27.27 -19.23
N THR A 513 -3.84 -26.14 -18.61
CA THR A 513 -3.34 -24.93 -19.28
C THR A 513 -1.84 -24.78 -19.03
N PHE A 514 -1.08 -24.46 -20.07
CA PHE A 514 0.38 -24.38 -20.03
C PHE A 514 0.85 -22.96 -20.36
N ALA A 515 1.06 -22.15 -19.32
CA ALA A 515 1.36 -20.73 -19.47
C ALA A 515 2.85 -20.38 -19.61
N GLN A 516 3.76 -21.29 -19.24
CA GLN A 516 5.20 -21.02 -19.23
C GLN A 516 5.88 -21.77 -20.38
N PRO A 517 6.72 -21.11 -21.21
CA PRO A 517 7.57 -21.81 -22.16
C PRO A 517 8.47 -22.83 -21.46
N GLY A 518 8.66 -23.98 -22.08
CA GLY A 518 9.44 -25.06 -21.50
C GLY A 518 9.02 -26.44 -21.99
N GLU A 519 9.80 -27.43 -21.59
CA GLU A 519 9.53 -28.83 -21.88
C GLU A 519 8.93 -29.52 -20.65
N TYR A 520 7.76 -30.13 -20.84
CA TYR A 520 7.03 -30.85 -19.80
C TYR A 520 6.90 -32.31 -20.19
N THR A 521 7.66 -33.20 -19.54
CA THR A 521 7.45 -34.64 -19.68
C THR A 521 6.45 -35.14 -18.65
N TYR A 522 5.62 -36.11 -19.05
CA TYR A 522 4.56 -36.65 -18.22
C TYR A 522 4.31 -38.13 -18.53
N TYR A 523 3.62 -38.80 -17.62
CA TYR A 523 3.28 -40.21 -17.69
C TYR A 523 1.87 -40.50 -17.16
N CYS A 524 1.37 -41.70 -17.41
CA CYS A 524 0.16 -42.22 -16.77
C CYS A 524 0.54 -43.01 -15.51
N ALA A 525 0.04 -42.62 -14.32
CA ALA A 525 0.49 -43.21 -13.06
C ALA A 525 0.29 -44.74 -12.96
N PRO A 526 -0.87 -45.32 -13.35
CA PRO A 526 -1.04 -46.77 -13.37
C PRO A 526 -0.15 -47.50 -14.40
N HIS A 527 0.39 -46.80 -15.40
CA HIS A 527 1.11 -47.39 -16.54
C HIS A 527 2.46 -46.69 -16.81
N LYS A 528 3.16 -46.26 -15.74
CA LYS A 528 4.34 -45.38 -15.81
C LYS A 528 5.48 -45.91 -16.69
N SER A 529 5.61 -47.23 -16.82
CA SER A 529 6.66 -47.86 -17.63
C SER A 529 6.44 -47.73 -19.15
N MET A 530 5.20 -47.57 -19.61
CA MET A 530 4.84 -47.65 -21.04
C MET A 530 4.09 -46.42 -21.56
N MET A 531 3.39 -45.67 -20.71
CA MET A 531 2.64 -44.48 -21.11
C MET A 531 3.38 -43.21 -20.72
N LYS A 532 4.03 -42.57 -21.70
CA LYS A 532 4.75 -41.31 -21.54
C LYS A 532 4.43 -40.35 -22.67
N GLY A 533 4.48 -39.05 -22.37
CA GLY A 533 4.31 -37.99 -23.35
C GLY A 533 5.16 -36.77 -23.00
N LYS A 534 5.24 -35.84 -23.95
CA LYS A 534 5.97 -34.59 -23.81
C LYS A 534 5.20 -33.43 -24.42
N ILE A 535 5.13 -32.30 -23.71
CA ILE A 535 4.59 -31.04 -24.18
C ILE A 535 5.73 -30.03 -24.27
N ILE A 536 5.91 -29.44 -25.45
CA ILE A 536 6.84 -28.33 -25.66
C ILE A 536 6.01 -27.05 -25.76
N VAL A 537 6.18 -26.16 -24.80
CA VAL A 537 5.53 -24.84 -24.80
C VAL A 537 6.52 -23.82 -25.35
N LYS A 538 6.16 -23.16 -26.44
CA LYS A 538 6.99 -22.16 -27.13
C LYS A 538 6.57 -20.74 -26.83
#